data_AF-A0A7H4P678-F1
#
_entry.id   AF-A0A7H4P678-F1
#
_cell.length_a   1.000
_cell.length_b   1.000
_cell.length_c   1.000
_cell.angle_alpha   90.00
_cell.angle_beta   90.00
_cell.angle_gamma   90.00
#
_symmetry.space_group_name_H-M   'P 1'
#
loop_
_entity.id
_entity.type
_entity.pdbx_description
1 polymer ?
#
loop_
_entity_poly.entity_id
_entity_poly.type
_entity_poly.pdbx_seq_one_letter_code
_entity_poly.pdbx_strand_id
1 'polypeptide(L)'
;MSEQEINQALQKRNHFAKDIGLPGVADAHIELQNLTSAIGREEPNKVTLSGVANLDLNSLFGNQKATIDLKLKALPAFNKEKGAIFLQEMEVVDAKVQPEKLQSVVQTLIPYLNQSLRSYFNQQPAYVLREDASTGEALAKKYAKGIEVKPGEIIIPFTN
;
A
#
# COMPACT_ATOMS: atom_id res chain seq x y z
N MET A 1 7.49 -6.28 -14.55
CA MET A 1 7.92 -5.69 -13.26
C MET A 1 7.78 -6.75 -12.20
N SER A 2 8.89 -7.16 -11.62
CA SER A 2 8.97 -8.14 -10.53
C SER A 2 8.54 -7.55 -9.19
N GLU A 3 8.25 -8.42 -8.23
CA GLU A 3 8.07 -8.05 -6.81
C GLU A 3 9.23 -7.21 -6.28
N GLN A 4 10.48 -7.54 -6.63
CA GLN A 4 11.65 -6.80 -6.17
C GLN A 4 11.66 -5.35 -6.66
N GLU A 5 11.30 -5.11 -7.93
CA GLU A 5 11.23 -3.77 -8.51
C GLU A 5 10.12 -2.94 -7.84
N ILE A 6 8.95 -3.55 -7.60
CA ILE A 6 7.86 -2.90 -6.88
C ILE A 6 8.25 -2.61 -5.43
N ASN A 7 8.92 -3.53 -4.74
CA ASN A 7 9.39 -3.34 -3.36
C ASN A 7 10.38 -2.19 -3.25
N GLN A 8 11.36 -2.13 -4.16
CA GLN A 8 12.32 -1.02 -4.20
C GLN A 8 11.64 0.32 -4.51
N ALA A 9 10.66 0.34 -5.41
CA ALA A 9 9.92 1.55 -5.73
C ALA A 9 9.04 2.00 -4.55
N LEU A 10 8.36 1.07 -3.87
CA LEU A 10 7.57 1.33 -2.67
C LEU A 10 8.44 1.85 -1.54
N GLN A 11 9.60 1.25 -1.26
CA GLN A 11 10.51 1.75 -0.21
C GLN A 11 10.98 3.18 -0.46
N LYS A 12 11.23 3.56 -1.72
CA LYS A 12 11.65 4.92 -2.07
C LYS A 12 10.53 5.96 -2.00
N ARG A 13 9.27 5.53 -2.10
CA ARG A 13 8.12 6.43 -2.31
C ARG A 13 7.14 6.42 -1.16
N ASN A 14 7.10 5.35 -0.37
CA ASN A 14 6.16 5.20 0.72
C ASN A 14 6.59 5.99 1.96
N HIS A 15 5.94 7.13 2.16
CA HIS A 15 6.04 7.97 3.35
C HIS A 15 4.65 8.13 3.97
N PHE A 16 3.93 7.02 4.13
CA PHE A 16 2.60 7.05 4.72
C PHE A 16 2.71 7.36 6.21
N ALA A 17 2.40 8.61 6.55
CA ALA A 17 2.26 9.12 7.90
C ALA A 17 0.96 9.94 7.96
N LYS A 18 -0.02 9.50 8.76
CA LYS A 18 -1.38 10.06 8.77
C LYS A 18 -2.00 9.98 10.15
N ASP A 19 -2.88 10.93 10.44
CA ASP A 19 -3.79 10.84 11.58
C ASP A 19 -5.05 10.07 11.15
N ILE A 20 -5.52 9.17 12.02
CA ILE A 20 -6.70 8.35 11.82
C ILE A 20 -7.58 8.33 13.08
N GLY A 21 -8.88 8.08 12.91
CA GLY A 21 -9.83 8.02 14.02
C GLY A 21 -10.61 9.31 14.25
N LEU A 22 -11.16 9.43 15.44
CA LEU A 22 -11.99 10.56 15.86
C LEU A 22 -11.26 11.35 16.96
N PRO A 23 -10.82 12.59 16.67
CA PRO A 23 -10.11 13.42 17.65
C PRO A 23 -10.86 13.54 18.98
N GLY A 24 -10.15 13.26 20.08
CA GLY A 24 -10.70 13.39 21.44
C GLY A 24 -11.60 12.23 21.89
N VAL A 25 -11.84 11.23 21.03
CA VAL A 25 -12.51 9.97 21.40
C VAL A 25 -11.51 8.82 21.34
N ALA A 26 -10.97 8.59 20.14
CA ALA A 26 -9.90 7.65 19.87
C ALA A 26 -9.28 8.02 18.53
N ASP A 27 -8.08 8.57 18.56
CA ASP A 27 -7.30 8.93 17.39
C ASP A 27 -5.88 8.38 17.49
N ALA A 28 -5.22 8.25 16.35
CA ALA A 28 -3.84 7.80 16.29
C ALA A 28 -3.09 8.52 15.19
N HIS A 29 -1.84 8.87 15.47
CA HIS A 29 -0.87 9.08 14.41
C HIS A 29 -0.30 7.73 14.00
N ILE A 30 -0.35 7.38 12.71
CA ILE A 30 0.19 6.13 12.17
C ILE A 30 1.28 6.41 11.15
N GLU A 31 2.39 5.71 11.28
CA GLU A 31 3.47 5.65 10.29
C GLU A 31 3.65 4.22 9.77
N LEU A 32 3.52 4.02 8.46
CA LEU A 32 3.65 2.71 7.81
C LEU A 32 4.99 2.59 7.07
N GLN A 33 5.73 1.55 7.40
CA GLN A 33 7.10 1.34 6.93
C GLN A 33 7.32 -0.12 6.49
N ASN A 34 8.50 -0.38 5.89
CA ASN A 34 8.97 -1.72 5.54
C ASN A 34 8.01 -2.54 4.65
N LEU A 35 7.35 -1.86 3.71
CA LEU A 35 6.42 -2.51 2.79
C LEU A 35 7.14 -3.53 1.90
N THR A 36 6.57 -4.73 1.86
CA THR A 36 6.99 -5.84 0.98
C THR A 36 5.77 -6.40 0.28
N SER A 37 5.84 -6.53 -1.05
CA SER A 37 4.76 -7.00 -1.91
C SER A 37 4.89 -8.47 -2.28
N ALA A 38 3.74 -9.12 -2.37
CA ALA A 38 3.52 -10.41 -3.01
C ALA A 38 2.45 -10.24 -4.10
N ILE A 39 2.80 -10.51 -5.35
CA ILE A 39 1.97 -10.15 -6.52
C ILE A 39 1.28 -11.40 -7.06
N GLY A 40 -0.05 -11.40 -7.11
CA GLY A 40 -0.84 -12.47 -7.74
C GLY A 40 -0.66 -13.86 -7.13
N ARG A 41 -0.13 -13.97 -5.90
CA ARG A 41 0.19 -15.26 -5.24
C ARG A 41 -0.98 -15.85 -4.47
N GLU A 42 -1.74 -15.00 -3.77
CA GLU A 42 -2.89 -15.44 -2.95
C GLU A 42 -4.19 -15.33 -3.75
N GLU A 43 -4.48 -14.13 -4.25
CA GLU A 43 -5.63 -13.87 -5.11
C GLU A 43 -5.14 -13.49 -6.51
N PRO A 44 -5.68 -14.09 -7.58
CA PRO A 44 -5.42 -13.63 -8.94
C PRO A 44 -5.76 -12.15 -9.06
N ASN A 45 -4.97 -11.41 -9.85
CA ASN A 45 -5.17 -9.98 -10.10
C ASN A 45 -5.00 -9.04 -8.91
N LYS A 46 -4.57 -9.52 -7.74
CA LYS A 46 -4.32 -8.65 -6.58
C LYS A 46 -2.86 -8.66 -6.14
N VAL A 47 -2.50 -7.64 -5.38
CA VAL A 47 -1.22 -7.54 -4.67
C VAL A 47 -1.50 -7.56 -3.18
N THR A 48 -0.80 -8.45 -2.47
CA THR A 48 -0.73 -8.44 -1.02
C THR A 48 0.50 -7.64 -0.60
N LEU A 49 0.39 -6.84 0.45
CA LEU A 49 1.52 -6.15 1.07
C LEU A 49 1.63 -6.55 2.53
N SER A 50 2.85 -6.73 3.00
CA SER A 50 3.16 -6.80 4.43
C SER A 50 3.95 -5.57 4.84
N GLY A 51 3.69 -5.03 6.02
CA GLY A 51 4.42 -3.88 6.54
C GLY A 51 4.30 -3.76 8.05
N VAL A 52 5.12 -2.89 8.62
CA VAL A 52 5.09 -2.57 10.05
C VAL A 52 4.58 -1.14 10.21
N ALA A 53 3.61 -0.94 11.09
CA ALA A 53 3.12 0.38 11.44
C ALA A 53 3.41 0.72 12.90
N ASN A 54 3.89 1.94 13.15
CA ASN A 54 3.97 2.50 14.49
C ASN A 54 2.79 3.44 14.71
N LEU A 55 2.13 3.30 15.85
CA LEU A 55 0.99 4.12 16.24
C LEU A 55 1.28 4.85 17.55
N ASP A 56 1.05 6.16 17.54
CA ASP A 56 0.88 6.96 18.73
C ASP A 56 -0.63 7.19 18.94
N LEU A 57 -1.21 6.41 19.85
CA LEU A 57 -2.63 6.42 20.18
C LEU A 57 -2.91 7.50 21.22
N ASN A 58 -3.90 8.35 20.95
CA ASN A 58 -4.44 9.30 21.90
C ASN A 58 -5.88 8.90 22.26
N SER A 59 -6.16 8.86 23.56
CA SER A 59 -7.49 8.53 24.08
C SER A 59 -7.79 9.34 25.34
N LEU A 60 -9.04 9.30 25.79
CA LEU A 60 -9.46 9.91 27.05
C LEU A 60 -8.68 9.42 28.27
N PHE A 61 -8.08 8.23 28.20
CA PHE A 61 -7.33 7.60 29.29
C PHE A 61 -5.80 7.79 29.17
N GLY A 62 -5.36 8.63 28.23
CA GLY A 62 -3.96 8.96 27.99
C GLY A 62 -3.40 8.37 26.70
N ASN A 63 -2.11 8.65 26.48
CA ASN A 63 -1.41 8.30 25.26
C ASN A 63 -0.72 6.94 25.40
N GLN A 64 -0.80 6.11 24.38
CA GLN A 64 -0.18 4.79 24.33
C GLN A 64 0.53 4.61 22.98
N LYS A 65 1.61 3.82 22.97
CA LYS A 65 2.27 3.44 21.72
C LYS A 65 1.93 2.01 21.36
N ALA A 66 1.77 1.75 20.07
CA ALA A 66 1.61 0.40 19.55
C ALA A 66 2.46 0.19 18.30
N THR A 67 2.88 -1.03 18.08
CA THR A 67 3.44 -1.50 16.80
C THR A 67 2.50 -2.54 16.22
N ILE A 68 2.29 -2.50 14.91
CA ILE A 68 1.37 -3.39 14.22
C ILE A 68 2.07 -4.04 13.05
N ASP A 69 2.05 -5.37 13.00
CA ASP A 69 2.33 -6.11 11.77
C ASP A 69 1.05 -6.13 10.93
N LEU A 70 1.09 -5.46 9.79
CA LEU A 70 -0.04 -5.32 8.88
C LEU A 70 0.13 -6.24 7.67
N LYS A 71 -0.95 -6.94 7.33
CA LYS A 71 -1.17 -7.53 6.02
C LYS A 71 -2.24 -6.72 5.31
N LEU A 72 -1.93 -6.21 4.13
CA LEU A 72 -2.81 -5.41 3.29
C LEU A 72 -3.07 -6.12 1.96
N LYS A 73 -4.15 -5.75 1.29
CA LYS A 73 -4.42 -6.13 -0.10
C LYS A 73 -4.81 -4.92 -0.93
N ALA A 74 -4.50 -4.97 -2.22
CA ALA A 74 -4.85 -3.93 -3.18
C ALA A 74 -5.05 -4.51 -4.60
N LEU A 75 -5.76 -3.74 -5.41
CA LEU A 75 -5.92 -3.96 -6.84
C LEU A 75 -4.92 -3.08 -7.60
N PRO A 76 -3.91 -3.68 -8.28
CA PRO A 76 -3.03 -2.90 -9.13
C PRO A 76 -3.81 -2.36 -10.33
N ALA A 77 -3.64 -1.07 -10.62
CA ALA A 77 -4.29 -0.39 -11.73
C ALA A 77 -3.29 0.50 -12.49
N PHE A 78 -3.29 0.39 -13.82
CA PHE A 78 -2.44 1.22 -14.67
C PHE A 78 -3.13 2.52 -15.05
N ASN A 79 -2.46 3.64 -14.79
CA ASN A 79 -2.86 4.95 -15.25
C ASN A 79 -2.01 5.35 -16.48
N LYS A 80 -2.66 5.44 -17.64
CA LYS A 80 -2.02 5.76 -18.92
C LYS A 80 -1.43 7.16 -18.95
N GLU A 81 -2.16 8.15 -18.49
CA GLU A 81 -1.74 9.56 -18.51
C GLU A 81 -0.47 9.79 -17.70
N LYS A 82 -0.37 9.12 -16.55
CA LYS A 82 0.79 9.22 -15.65
C LYS A 82 1.88 8.20 -15.96
N GLY A 83 1.62 7.23 -16.85
CA GLY A 83 2.52 6.10 -17.11
C GLY A 83 2.89 5.35 -15.82
N ALA A 84 1.93 5.11 -14.93
CA ALA A 84 2.19 4.68 -13.57
C ALA A 84 1.20 3.60 -13.09
N ILE A 85 1.66 2.78 -12.14
CA ILE A 85 0.84 1.77 -11.47
C ILE A 85 0.49 2.25 -10.08
N PHE A 86 -0.81 2.23 -9.79
CA PHE A 86 -1.39 2.53 -8.49
C PHE A 86 -1.87 1.24 -7.83
N LEU A 87 -1.87 1.22 -6.50
CA LEU A 87 -2.43 0.13 -5.71
C LEU A 87 -3.76 0.59 -5.14
N GLN A 88 -4.82 0.42 -5.93
CA GLN A 88 -6.16 0.87 -5.60
C GLN A 88 -6.84 -0.06 -4.60
N GLU A 89 -7.92 0.41 -3.99
CA GLU A 89 -8.73 -0.37 -3.04
C GLU A 89 -7.92 -0.94 -1.87
N MET A 90 -6.80 -0.27 -1.52
CA MET A 90 -5.92 -0.67 -0.42
C MET A 90 -6.71 -0.87 0.87
N GLU A 91 -6.57 -2.04 1.49
CA GLU A 91 -7.25 -2.32 2.75
C GLU A 91 -6.49 -3.32 3.61
N VAL A 92 -6.70 -3.23 4.92
CA VAL A 92 -6.18 -4.15 5.91
C VAL A 92 -6.90 -5.50 5.80
N VAL A 93 -6.11 -6.57 5.70
CA VAL A 93 -6.54 -7.97 5.76
C VAL A 93 -6.32 -8.56 7.14
N ASP A 94 -5.16 -8.26 7.73
CA ASP A 94 -4.76 -8.73 9.06
C ASP A 94 -3.95 -7.64 9.76
N ALA A 95 -4.09 -7.57 11.08
CA ALA A 95 -3.39 -6.60 11.92
C ALA A 95 -3.07 -7.24 13.27
N LYS A 96 -1.78 -7.50 13.52
CA LYS A 96 -1.31 -8.04 14.80
C LYS A 96 -0.70 -6.91 15.62
N VAL A 97 -1.32 -6.59 16.75
CA VAL A 97 -0.99 -5.40 17.54
C VAL A 97 -0.15 -5.76 18.76
N GLN A 98 0.87 -4.96 19.02
CA GLN A 98 1.64 -5.00 20.25
C GLN A 98 1.64 -3.63 20.94
N PRO A 99 1.34 -3.55 22.26
CA PRO A 99 0.91 -4.66 23.12
C PRO A 99 -0.51 -5.16 22.79
N GLU A 100 -0.74 -6.47 22.96
CA GLU A 100 -1.99 -7.17 22.60
C GLU A 100 -3.26 -6.53 23.21
N LYS A 101 -3.16 -5.95 24.41
CA LYS A 101 -4.29 -5.25 25.06
C LYS A 101 -4.87 -4.09 24.23
N LEU A 102 -4.13 -3.58 23.26
CA LEU A 102 -4.56 -2.49 22.37
C LEU A 102 -5.25 -2.99 21.10
N GLN A 103 -5.32 -4.32 20.89
CA GLN A 103 -5.90 -4.92 19.68
C GLN A 103 -7.32 -4.40 19.41
N SER A 104 -8.21 -4.43 20.40
CA SER A 104 -9.60 -3.97 20.23
C SER A 104 -9.69 -2.49 19.87
N VAL A 105 -8.82 -1.64 20.44
CA VAL A 105 -8.78 -0.20 20.12
C VAL A 105 -8.30 0.02 18.70
N VAL A 106 -7.25 -0.67 18.26
CA VAL A 106 -6.80 -0.60 16.86
C VAL A 106 -7.89 -1.08 15.91
N GLN A 107 -8.64 -2.12 16.28
CA GLN A 107 -9.67 -2.69 15.42
C GLN A 107 -10.82 -1.71 15.14
N THR A 108 -11.13 -0.80 16.07
CA THR A 108 -12.10 0.29 15.83
C THR A 108 -11.53 1.39 14.93
N LEU A 109 -10.21 1.50 14.82
CA LEU A 109 -9.53 2.46 13.94
C LEU A 109 -9.35 1.95 12.50
N ILE A 110 -9.46 0.64 12.26
CA ILE A 110 -9.25 0.03 10.93
C ILE A 110 -10.09 0.69 9.82
N PRO A 111 -11.39 1.03 9.99
CA PRO A 111 -12.15 1.70 8.93
C PRO A 111 -11.53 3.04 8.51
N TYR A 112 -11.06 3.84 9.48
CA TYR A 112 -10.36 5.11 9.21
C TYR A 112 -9.01 4.88 8.55
N LEU A 113 -8.28 3.84 9.00
CA LEU A 113 -7.04 3.43 8.37
C LEU A 113 -7.27 3.02 6.90
N ASN A 114 -8.28 2.20 6.61
CA ASN A 114 -8.63 1.80 5.24
C ASN A 114 -8.97 3.01 4.37
N GLN A 115 -9.73 3.97 4.87
CA GLN A 115 -10.01 5.21 4.14
C GLN A 115 -8.71 5.99 3.84
N SER A 116 -7.83 6.13 4.83
CA SER A 116 -6.56 6.84 4.69
C SER A 116 -5.62 6.15 3.71
N LEU A 117 -5.49 4.81 3.80
CA LEU A 117 -4.72 3.98 2.89
C LEU A 117 -5.21 4.13 1.44
N ARG A 118 -6.52 4.01 1.21
CA ARG A 118 -7.13 4.19 -0.12
C ARG A 118 -6.83 5.59 -0.67
N SER A 119 -7.03 6.63 0.15
CA SER A 119 -6.75 8.01 -0.28
C SER A 119 -5.29 8.20 -0.67
N TYR A 120 -4.36 7.66 0.12
CA TYR A 120 -2.93 7.80 -0.14
C TYR A 120 -2.50 7.02 -1.39
N PHE A 121 -2.78 5.72 -1.46
CA PHE A 121 -2.30 4.86 -2.56
C PHE A 121 -3.04 5.08 -3.88
N ASN A 122 -4.21 5.73 -3.88
CA ASN A 122 -4.85 6.20 -5.11
C ASN A 122 -4.14 7.42 -5.72
N GLN A 123 -3.37 8.17 -4.92
CA GLN A 123 -2.66 9.37 -5.37
C GLN A 123 -1.15 9.16 -5.50
N GLN A 124 -0.60 8.25 -4.68
CA GLN A 124 0.80 7.87 -4.68
C GLN A 124 1.01 6.61 -5.52
N PRO A 125 1.68 6.70 -6.69
CA PRO A 125 1.96 5.52 -7.50
C PRO A 125 2.96 4.61 -6.79
N ALA A 126 2.72 3.29 -6.87
CA ALA A 126 3.67 2.28 -6.44
C ALA A 126 4.84 2.15 -7.41
N TYR A 127 4.59 2.36 -8.70
CA TYR A 127 5.62 2.35 -9.73
C TYR A 127 5.32 3.40 -10.81
N VAL A 128 6.35 4.04 -11.35
CA VAL A 128 6.24 5.03 -12.43
C VAL A 128 7.21 4.62 -13.53
N LEU A 129 6.70 4.42 -14.75
CA LEU A 129 7.49 4.08 -15.92
C LEU A 129 8.38 5.26 -16.30
N ARG A 130 9.66 4.98 -16.52
CA ARG A 130 10.67 5.97 -16.89
C ARG A 130 11.17 5.75 -18.31
N GLU A 131 11.41 6.85 -19.00
CA GLU A 131 11.95 6.84 -20.37
C GLU A 131 13.45 6.58 -20.41
N ASP A 132 14.15 6.87 -19.31
CA ASP A 132 15.60 6.78 -19.19
C ASP A 132 16.09 5.46 -18.56
N ALA A 133 15.18 4.56 -18.19
CA ALA A 133 15.51 3.32 -17.49
C ALA A 133 15.91 2.18 -18.44
N SER A 134 15.08 1.90 -19.43
CA SER A 134 15.34 0.89 -20.46
C SER A 134 14.46 1.14 -21.69
N THR A 135 14.86 0.62 -22.85
CA THR A 135 14.06 0.69 -24.08
C THR A 135 12.68 0.07 -23.88
N GLY A 136 12.58 -1.05 -23.15
CA GLY A 136 11.31 -1.71 -22.87
C GLY A 136 10.37 -0.84 -22.01
N GLU A 137 10.91 -0.17 -21.00
CA GLU A 137 10.13 0.70 -20.12
C GLU A 137 9.68 1.99 -20.82
N ALA A 138 10.53 2.56 -21.69
CA ALA A 138 10.18 3.70 -22.53
C ALA A 138 9.05 3.35 -23.51
N LEU A 139 9.10 2.18 -24.15
CA LEU A 139 8.03 1.68 -25.00
C LEU A 139 6.74 1.43 -24.21
N ALA A 140 6.85 0.82 -23.03
CA ALA A 140 5.71 0.63 -22.13
C ALA A 140 5.04 1.96 -21.79
N LYS A 141 5.81 2.98 -21.40
CA LYS A 141 5.24 4.29 -21.09
C LYS A 141 4.44 4.89 -22.24
N LYS A 142 4.92 4.68 -23.48
CA LYS A 142 4.29 5.23 -24.69
C LYS A 142 3.08 4.44 -25.19
N TYR A 143 3.09 3.11 -25.05
CA TYR A 143 2.13 2.24 -25.73
C TYR A 143 1.28 1.37 -24.79
N ALA A 144 1.56 1.35 -23.49
CA ALA A 144 0.83 0.53 -22.54
C ALA A 144 -0.68 0.81 -22.57
N LYS A 145 -1.46 -0.25 -22.74
CA LYS A 145 -2.92 -0.18 -22.70
C LYS A 145 -3.52 -0.63 -21.37
N GLY A 146 -2.74 -1.32 -20.55
CA GLY A 146 -3.14 -1.88 -19.29
C GLY A 146 -2.01 -2.70 -18.68
N ILE A 147 -2.36 -3.50 -17.68
CA ILE A 147 -1.46 -4.44 -17.02
C ILE A 147 -2.14 -5.80 -16.90
N GLU A 148 -1.34 -6.84 -16.84
CA GLU A 148 -1.73 -8.20 -16.47
C GLU A 148 -0.96 -8.59 -15.21
N VAL A 149 -1.63 -9.17 -14.22
CA VAL A 149 -0.99 -9.62 -12.99
C VAL A 149 -0.75 -11.12 -13.11
N LYS A 150 0.51 -11.54 -12.96
CA LYS A 150 0.89 -12.94 -12.87
C LYS A 150 1.55 -13.22 -11.52
N PRO A 151 1.61 -14.49 -11.09
CA PRO A 151 2.30 -14.83 -9.86
C PRO A 151 3.76 -14.33 -9.88
N GLY A 152 4.08 -13.38 -9.00
CA GLY A 152 5.40 -12.78 -8.85
C GLY A 152 5.69 -11.55 -9.71
N GLU A 153 4.81 -11.15 -10.62
CA GLU A 153 5.07 -10.01 -11.51
C GLU A 153 3.82 -9.31 -12.07
N ILE A 154 3.99 -8.04 -12.44
CA ILE A 154 3.04 -7.28 -13.24
C ILE A 154 3.62 -7.10 -14.64
N ILE A 155 2.86 -7.51 -15.65
CA ILE A 155 3.21 -7.45 -17.07
C ILE A 155 2.48 -6.28 -17.71
N ILE A 156 3.18 -5.57 -18.61
CA ILE A 156 2.58 -4.56 -19.49
C ILE A 156 2.60 -5.14 -20.91
N PRO A 157 1.46 -5.57 -21.45
CA PRO A 157 1.41 -6.09 -22.81
C PRO A 157 1.53 -4.97 -23.85
N PHE A 158 2.30 -5.21 -24.91
CA PHE A 158 2.41 -4.30 -26.06
C PHE A 158 1.39 -4.59 -27.16
N THR A 159 0.79 -5.79 -27.14
CA THR A 159 -0.29 -6.22 -28.04
C THR A 159 -1.44 -6.75 -27.20
N ASN A 160 -2.67 -6.66 -27.71
CA ASN A 160 -3.83 -7.27 -27.06
C ASN A 160 -3.73 -8.80 -27.07
#